data_AF-A0A1J5MYX9-F1
#
_entry.id   AF-A0A1J5MYX9-F1
#
_cell.length_a   1.000
_cell.length_b   1.000
_cell.length_c   1.000
_cell.angle_alpha   90.00
_cell.angle_beta   90.00
_cell.angle_gamma   90.00
#
_symmetry.space_group_name_H-M   'P 1'
#
loop_
_entity.id
_entity.type
_entity.pdbx_description
1 polymer ?
#
loop_
_entity_poly.entity_id
_entity_poly.type
_entity_poly.pdbx_seq_one_letter_code
_entity_poly.pdbx_strand_id
1 'polypeptide(L)'
;MISGIRLNIEVGGNVIERCPRLEILSVRHRPLDMARVHVPDPEGAAGDLFAHGDPVRIEYGYRGGASAEWQGTLRALERVSRDQVCLTADSLALPLADAFVTECYTDDSSLFVARHILGHTGLPLGRVDIPDEVISRLPVSTLPVWQAVRQLLHSLGRAYGHDMRRTALWLGADGLNLGDFDESGDLPVIATGENLIRHLPAHAKDGLHLVETALLPGLSHSRRFRLVDTRLGVDRDFRALDVRHAVTPEGIKTNIRYGREHG
;
A
#
# COMPACT_ATOMS: atom_id res chain seq x y z
N MET A 1 -16.93 23.82 -2.67
CA MET A 1 -16.15 24.50 -3.71
C MET A 1 -15.10 23.50 -4.18
N ILE A 2 -15.18 22.97 -5.40
CA ILE A 2 -14.15 22.03 -5.91
C ILE A 2 -12.98 22.90 -6.34
N SER A 3 -12.09 23.16 -5.40
CA SER A 3 -10.77 23.68 -5.70
C SER A 3 -10.00 22.58 -6.46
N GLY A 4 -9.36 22.94 -7.58
CA GLY A 4 -8.67 21.98 -8.44
C GLY A 4 -7.63 21.13 -7.69
N ILE A 5 -7.10 20.10 -8.34
CA ILE A 5 -6.08 19.24 -7.72
C ILE A 5 -4.78 20.02 -7.47
N ARG A 6 -4.17 19.76 -6.32
CA ARG A 6 -2.75 20.03 -6.07
C ARG A 6 -2.02 18.72 -6.36
N LEU A 7 -1.16 18.74 -7.37
CA LEU A 7 -0.32 17.61 -7.74
C LEU A 7 1.09 18.14 -7.96
N ASN A 8 2.06 17.61 -7.21
CA ASN A 8 3.47 17.86 -7.40
C ASN A 8 4.19 16.52 -7.46
N ILE A 9 4.88 16.26 -8.56
CA ILE A 9 5.58 14.99 -8.78
C ILE A 9 7.03 15.31 -9.10
N GLU A 10 7.93 14.69 -8.36
CA GLU A 10 9.37 14.79 -8.53
C GLU A 10 9.97 13.39 -8.70
N VAL A 11 10.82 13.22 -9.72
CA VAL A 11 11.52 11.97 -10.03
C VAL A 11 12.97 12.29 -10.34
N GLY A 12 13.92 11.77 -9.54
CA GLY A 12 15.35 12.00 -9.76
C GLY A 12 15.75 13.48 -9.70
N GLY A 13 14.99 14.32 -8.98
CA GLY A 13 15.18 15.78 -8.93
C GLY A 13 14.49 16.55 -10.08
N ASN A 14 13.86 15.87 -11.03
CA ASN A 14 13.10 16.48 -12.11
C ASN A 14 11.63 16.63 -11.73
N VAL A 15 11.06 17.82 -11.92
CA VAL A 15 9.64 18.09 -11.67
C VAL A 15 8.81 17.73 -12.91
N ILE A 16 7.79 16.91 -12.74
CA ILE A 16 6.84 16.55 -13.79
C ILE A 16 5.69 17.57 -13.80
N GLU A 17 5.69 18.46 -14.79
CA GLU A 17 4.68 19.53 -14.90
C GLU A 17 3.31 19.03 -15.40
N ARG A 18 3.28 17.91 -16.14
CA ARG A 18 2.07 17.38 -16.75
C ARG A 18 1.92 15.90 -16.46
N CYS A 19 0.83 15.55 -15.78
CA CYS A 19 0.47 14.18 -15.46
C CYS A 19 -0.99 13.91 -15.84
N PRO A 20 -1.25 13.37 -17.05
CA PRO A 20 -2.60 13.02 -17.47
C PRO A 20 -3.25 11.93 -16.61
N ARG A 21 -2.43 11.03 -16.04
CA ARG A 21 -2.89 9.94 -15.20
C ARG A 21 -1.89 9.64 -14.09
N LEU A 22 -2.39 9.59 -12.85
CA LEU A 22 -1.66 9.11 -11.68
C LEU A 22 -2.49 8.01 -11.00
N GLU A 23 -1.83 6.93 -10.62
CA GLU A 23 -2.39 5.92 -9.73
C GLU A 23 -1.44 5.65 -8.58
N ILE A 24 -1.95 5.65 -7.34
CA ILE A 24 -1.25 5.15 -6.16
C ILE A 24 -2.08 4.00 -5.63
N LEU A 25 -1.46 2.82 -5.51
CA LEU A 25 -2.09 1.58 -5.11
C LEU A 25 -1.43 1.05 -3.84
N SER A 26 -2.27 0.75 -2.86
CA SER A 26 -1.89 0.19 -1.58
C SER A 26 -2.77 -1.02 -1.29
N VAL A 27 -2.19 -2.21 -1.14
CA VAL A 27 -2.95 -3.46 -0.93
C VAL A 27 -2.41 -4.23 0.27
N ARG A 28 -3.27 -4.51 1.24
CA ARG A 28 -2.94 -5.31 2.41
C ARG A 28 -2.53 -6.73 1.98
N HIS A 29 -1.59 -7.32 2.71
CA HIS A 29 -0.91 -8.59 2.38
C HIS A 29 -0.01 -8.55 1.13
N ARG A 30 0.16 -7.40 0.50
CA ARG A 30 1.27 -7.17 -0.44
C ARG A 30 2.36 -6.37 0.27
N PRO A 31 3.63 -6.77 0.13
CA PRO A 31 4.72 -6.07 0.82
C PRO A 31 5.01 -4.69 0.25
N LEU A 32 4.59 -4.42 -1.00
CA LEU A 32 4.92 -3.20 -1.72
C LEU A 32 3.66 -2.49 -2.19
N ASP A 33 3.56 -1.22 -1.80
CA ASP A 33 2.71 -0.24 -2.45
C ASP A 33 3.41 0.29 -3.71
N MET A 34 2.62 0.75 -4.69
CA MET A 34 3.13 1.14 -6.00
C MET A 34 2.45 2.42 -6.49
N ALA A 35 3.21 3.28 -7.16
CA ALA A 35 2.69 4.40 -7.91
C ALA A 35 2.94 4.24 -9.42
N ARG A 36 2.00 4.73 -10.23
CA ARG A 36 2.13 4.82 -11.69
C ARG A 36 1.85 6.25 -12.13
N VAL A 37 2.81 6.85 -12.81
CA VAL A 37 2.74 8.22 -13.31
C VAL A 37 2.83 8.19 -14.82
N HIS A 38 1.79 8.64 -15.50
CA HIS A 38 1.85 8.82 -16.94
C HIS A 38 2.39 10.22 -17.27
N VAL A 39 3.38 10.29 -18.15
CA VAL A 39 4.05 11.53 -18.56
C VAL A 39 3.94 11.67 -20.09
N PRO A 40 3.44 12.80 -20.60
CA PRO A 40 3.45 13.09 -22.03
C PRO A 40 4.89 13.16 -22.54
N ASP A 41 5.16 12.46 -23.63
CA ASP A 41 6.48 12.43 -24.24
C ASP A 41 6.41 12.26 -25.76
N PRO A 42 5.88 13.25 -26.50
CA PRO A 42 5.75 13.19 -27.96
C PRO A 42 7.09 13.18 -28.69
N GLU A 43 8.15 13.72 -28.08
CA GLU A 43 9.48 13.85 -28.68
C GLU A 43 10.46 12.76 -28.22
N GLY A 44 10.08 11.95 -27.22
CA GLY A 44 10.94 10.89 -26.66
C GLY A 44 11.93 11.38 -25.60
N ALA A 45 12.02 12.69 -25.37
CA ALA A 45 12.99 13.30 -24.46
C ALA A 45 12.69 13.01 -22.97
N ALA A 46 11.42 12.85 -22.59
CA ALA A 46 11.08 12.58 -21.19
C ALA A 46 11.54 11.18 -20.74
N GLY A 47 11.60 10.22 -21.67
CA GLY A 47 12.15 8.87 -21.42
C GLY A 47 13.60 8.88 -20.96
N ASP A 48 14.40 9.82 -21.47
CA ASP A 48 15.84 9.91 -21.18
C ASP A 48 16.16 10.62 -19.85
N LEU A 49 15.17 11.27 -19.24
CA LEU A 49 15.34 12.04 -18.00
C LEU A 49 15.34 11.18 -16.72
N PHE A 50 14.81 9.96 -16.80
CA PHE A 50 14.52 9.13 -15.63
C PHE A 50 15.27 7.81 -15.69
N ALA A 51 15.88 7.43 -14.58
CA ALA A 51 16.65 6.20 -14.45
C ALA A 51 16.08 5.27 -13.38
N HIS A 52 16.26 3.97 -13.57
CA HIS A 52 15.97 2.98 -12.54
C HIS A 52 16.73 3.33 -11.24
N GLY A 53 16.03 3.32 -10.11
CA GLY A 53 16.59 3.70 -8.82
C GLY A 53 16.41 5.17 -8.44
N ASP A 54 15.88 6.01 -9.33
CA ASP A 54 15.63 7.42 -9.00
C ASP A 54 14.59 7.56 -7.88
N PRO A 55 14.81 8.46 -6.91
CA PRO A 55 13.82 8.75 -5.87
C PRO A 55 12.59 9.39 -6.48
N VAL A 56 11.42 8.99 -6.01
CA VAL A 56 10.11 9.49 -6.45
C VAL A 56 9.37 10.09 -5.26
N ARG A 57 8.85 11.30 -5.43
CA ARG A 57 8.00 11.99 -4.46
C ARG A 57 6.74 12.51 -5.15
N ILE A 58 5.58 12.20 -4.58
CA ILE A 58 4.27 12.56 -5.11
C ILE A 58 3.47 13.24 -4.01
N GLU A 59 3.29 14.55 -4.10
CA GLU A 59 2.32 15.28 -3.28
C GLU A 59 0.99 15.36 -4.04
N TYR A 60 -0.10 14.90 -3.43
CA TYR A 60 -1.43 14.91 -4.04
C TYR A 60 -2.51 15.32 -3.04
N GLY A 61 -3.48 16.10 -3.49
CA GLY A 61 -4.58 16.58 -2.66
C GLY A 61 -5.47 17.61 -3.35
N TYR A 62 -6.43 18.17 -2.61
CA TYR A 62 -7.23 19.29 -3.11
C TYR A 62 -6.52 20.62 -2.83
N ARG A 63 -6.59 21.58 -3.76
CA ARG A 63 -6.01 22.91 -3.55
C ARG A 63 -6.70 23.60 -2.36
N GLY A 64 -5.92 24.07 -1.39
CA GLY A 64 -6.44 24.68 -0.16
C GLY A 64 -7.09 23.70 0.83
N GLY A 65 -6.99 22.39 0.58
CA GLY A 65 -7.45 21.33 1.48
C GLY A 65 -6.31 20.44 1.94
N ALA A 66 -6.65 19.26 2.46
CA ALA A 66 -5.68 18.25 2.84
C ALA A 66 -4.87 17.76 1.61
N SER A 67 -3.58 17.59 1.81
CA SER A 67 -2.68 16.87 0.90
C SER A 67 -1.99 15.73 1.63
N ALA A 68 -1.53 14.75 0.87
CA ALA A 68 -0.69 13.68 1.34
C ALA A 68 0.53 13.55 0.44
N GLU A 69 1.56 12.93 0.98
CA GLU A 69 2.79 12.65 0.28
C GLU A 69 2.99 11.14 0.17
N TRP A 70 3.36 10.68 -1.02
CA TRP A 70 3.81 9.33 -1.28
C TRP A 70 5.26 9.38 -1.76
N GLN A 71 6.08 8.45 -1.27
CA GLN A 71 7.49 8.36 -1.60
C GLN A 71 7.87 6.94 -2.02
N GLY A 72 8.85 6.84 -2.90
CA GLY A 72 9.34 5.56 -3.40
C GLY A 72 10.54 5.69 -4.33
N THR A 73 10.77 4.64 -5.10
CA THR A 73 11.90 4.50 -6.01
C THR A 73 11.40 4.05 -7.37
N LEU A 74 11.89 4.67 -8.44
CA LEU A 74 11.51 4.33 -9.80
C LEU A 74 12.01 2.92 -10.17
N ARG A 75 11.08 2.02 -10.48
CA ARG A 75 11.39 0.64 -10.91
C ARG A 75 11.45 0.51 -12.42
N ALA A 76 10.48 1.09 -13.12
CA ALA A 76 10.32 0.84 -14.55
C ALA A 76 9.81 2.07 -15.30
N LEU A 77 10.24 2.18 -16.55
CA LEU A 77 9.74 3.14 -17.52
C LEU A 77 9.28 2.38 -18.75
N GLU A 78 8.01 2.52 -19.09
CA GLU A 78 7.39 1.81 -20.21
C GLU A 78 6.71 2.80 -21.15
N ARG A 79 6.99 2.71 -22.46
CA ARG A 79 6.24 3.46 -23.46
C ARG A 79 4.84 2.85 -23.60
N VAL A 80 3.81 3.59 -23.19
CA VAL A 80 2.40 3.14 -23.22
C VAL A 80 1.64 3.62 -24.46
N SER A 81 2.11 4.68 -25.11
CA SER A 81 1.61 5.14 -26.41
C SER A 81 2.70 5.90 -27.16
N ARG A 82 2.44 6.32 -28.41
CA ARG A 82 3.39 7.12 -29.20
C ARG A 82 3.92 8.32 -28.42
N ASP A 83 3.03 8.99 -27.68
CA ASP A 83 3.30 10.28 -27.06
C ASP A 83 3.29 10.20 -25.52
N GLN A 84 3.47 9.01 -24.94
CA GLN A 84 3.38 8.85 -23.48
C GLN A 84 4.23 7.70 -22.95
N VAL A 85 4.86 7.95 -21.79
CA VAL A 85 5.47 6.92 -20.94
C VAL A 85 4.72 6.77 -19.63
N CYS A 86 4.79 5.57 -19.07
CA CYS A 86 4.35 5.25 -17.72
C CYS A 86 5.59 4.96 -16.88
N LEU A 87 5.76 5.75 -15.83
CA LEU A 87 6.75 5.55 -14.78
C LEU A 87 6.10 4.72 -13.69
N THR A 88 6.70 3.58 -13.34
CA THR A 88 6.24 2.73 -12.24
C THR A 88 7.25 2.77 -11.11
N ALA A 89 6.81 3.18 -9.92
CA ALA A 89 7.64 3.29 -8.73
C ALA A 89 7.13 2.37 -7.62
N ASP A 90 8.05 1.76 -6.88
CA ASP A 90 7.76 0.99 -5.68
C ASP A 90 7.97 1.86 -4.44
N SER A 91 7.15 1.67 -3.42
CA SER A 91 7.21 2.47 -2.19
C SER A 91 8.53 2.31 -1.41
N LEU A 92 8.71 3.12 -0.36
CA LEU A 92 9.81 2.98 0.61
C LEU A 92 9.89 1.58 1.28
N ALA A 93 8.88 0.73 1.10
CA ALA A 93 8.89 -0.66 1.55
C ALA A 93 9.74 -1.59 0.65
N LEU A 94 10.35 -1.09 -0.44
CA LEU A 94 11.20 -1.86 -1.37
C LEU A 94 12.23 -2.78 -0.68
N PRO A 95 12.91 -2.39 0.42
CA PRO A 95 13.82 -3.28 1.14
C PRO A 95 13.20 -4.61 1.62
N LEU A 96 11.87 -4.69 1.80
CA LEU A 96 11.20 -5.95 2.11
C LEU A 96 11.38 -7.00 1.01
N ALA A 97 11.47 -6.56 -0.26
CA ALA A 97 11.63 -7.40 -1.45
C ALA A 97 13.09 -7.54 -1.89
N ASP A 98 13.94 -6.55 -1.59
CA ASP A 98 15.34 -6.51 -2.05
C ASP A 98 16.35 -7.01 -1.03
N ALA A 99 16.03 -6.99 0.27
CA ALA A 99 16.89 -7.58 1.31
C ALA A 99 16.62 -9.09 1.43
N PHE A 100 17.69 -9.88 1.52
CA PHE A 100 17.63 -11.34 1.58
C PHE A 100 18.14 -11.88 2.92
N VAL A 101 17.51 -12.95 3.39
CA VAL A 101 17.87 -13.67 4.61
C VAL A 101 18.30 -15.09 4.27
N THR A 102 19.43 -15.51 4.83
CA THR A 102 19.94 -16.89 4.74
C THR A 102 20.39 -17.33 6.13
N GLU A 103 19.45 -17.86 6.90
CA GLU A 103 19.66 -18.20 8.31
C GLU A 103 18.84 -19.46 8.69
N CYS A 104 19.18 -20.09 9.80
CA CYS A 104 18.40 -21.19 10.37
C CYS A 104 18.19 -20.92 11.85
N TYR A 105 16.92 -20.79 12.25
CA TYR A 105 16.53 -20.58 13.64
C TYR A 105 16.21 -21.92 14.29
N THR A 106 16.61 -22.10 15.55
CA THR A 106 16.46 -23.37 16.28
C THR A 106 16.18 -23.05 17.75
N ASP A 107 15.02 -23.49 18.22
CA ASP A 107 14.52 -23.23 19.58
C ASP A 107 14.44 -21.73 19.94
N ASP A 108 14.27 -20.87 18.93
CA ASP A 108 14.14 -19.43 19.07
C ASP A 108 12.67 -19.00 19.23
N SER A 109 12.44 -17.92 19.97
CA SER A 109 11.15 -17.24 20.02
C SER A 109 10.78 -16.70 18.63
N SER A 110 9.59 -17.04 18.16
CA SER A 110 9.01 -16.53 16.92
C SER A 110 8.94 -14.99 16.87
N LEU A 111 8.70 -14.32 18.01
CA LEU A 111 8.73 -12.87 18.10
C LEU A 111 10.15 -12.32 17.91
N PHE A 112 11.15 -12.97 18.48
CA PHE A 112 12.56 -12.64 18.24
C PHE A 112 12.93 -12.85 16.77
N VAL A 113 12.59 -14.03 16.20
CA VAL A 113 12.85 -14.37 14.81
C VAL A 113 12.21 -13.36 13.85
N ALA A 114 10.96 -12.96 14.08
CA ALA A 114 10.29 -11.96 13.25
C ALA A 114 11.03 -10.62 13.26
N ARG A 115 11.39 -10.10 14.44
CA ARG A 115 12.11 -8.83 14.56
C ARG A 115 13.48 -8.89 13.94
N HIS A 116 14.19 -10.00 14.11
CA HIS A 116 15.51 -10.21 13.53
C HIS A 116 15.44 -10.26 11.99
N ILE A 117 14.52 -11.04 11.42
CA ILE A 117 14.27 -11.08 9.97
C ILE A 117 13.93 -9.69 9.42
N LEU A 118 13.02 -8.96 10.08
CA LEU A 118 12.64 -7.62 9.65
C LEU A 118 13.82 -6.63 9.73
N GLY A 119 14.72 -6.80 10.69
CA GLY A 119 15.92 -5.98 10.86
C GLY A 119 16.87 -5.98 9.66
N HIS A 120 16.86 -7.04 8.84
CA HIS A 120 17.65 -7.11 7.60
C HIS A 120 17.29 -6.02 6.57
N THR A 121 16.09 -5.43 6.67
CA THR A 121 15.71 -4.32 5.79
C THR A 121 16.40 -3.00 6.07
N GLY A 122 16.92 -2.81 7.30
CA GLY A 122 17.38 -1.51 7.78
C GLY A 122 16.27 -0.46 7.99
N LEU A 123 15.00 -0.82 7.79
CA LEU A 123 13.85 0.06 8.05
C LEU A 123 13.54 0.10 9.55
N PRO A 124 12.98 1.21 10.07
CA PRO A 124 12.55 1.27 11.46
C PRO A 124 11.49 0.20 11.73
N LEU A 125 11.57 -0.45 12.89
CA LEU A 125 10.58 -1.42 13.32
C LEU A 125 9.45 -0.71 14.07
N GLY A 126 8.22 -0.93 13.62
CA GLY A 126 7.00 -0.54 14.31
C GLY A 126 6.53 -1.64 15.26
N ARG A 127 5.22 -1.89 15.26
CA ARG A 127 4.59 -2.94 16.09
C ARG A 127 4.70 -4.31 15.43
N VAL A 128 5.27 -5.25 16.16
CA VAL A 128 5.27 -6.68 15.83
C VAL A 128 4.40 -7.40 16.84
N ASP A 129 3.27 -7.92 16.38
CA ASP A 129 2.24 -8.59 17.16
C ASP A 129 1.87 -9.92 16.50
N ILE A 130 2.60 -10.96 16.92
CA ILE A 130 2.40 -12.35 16.54
C ILE A 130 2.53 -13.21 17.80
N PRO A 131 1.99 -14.44 17.81
CA PRO A 131 2.19 -15.37 18.92
C PRO A 131 3.67 -15.56 19.24
N ASP A 132 4.01 -15.65 20.52
CA ASP A 132 5.38 -15.87 21.00
C ASP A 132 5.61 -17.37 21.29
N GLU A 133 5.72 -18.14 20.22
CA GLU A 133 6.03 -19.57 20.26
C GLU A 133 7.54 -19.83 20.12
N VAL A 134 8.01 -20.89 20.78
CA VAL A 134 9.37 -21.42 20.58
C VAL A 134 9.38 -22.30 19.34
N ILE A 135 10.09 -21.84 18.30
CA ILE A 135 10.16 -22.55 17.01
C ILE A 135 11.28 -23.57 17.04
N SER A 136 10.94 -24.86 16.97
CA SER A 136 11.96 -25.93 17.02
C SER A 136 12.97 -25.82 15.88
N ARG A 137 12.52 -25.52 14.66
CA ARG A 137 13.40 -25.27 13.52
C ARG A 137 12.72 -24.47 12.42
N LEU A 138 13.38 -23.43 11.92
CA LEU A 138 12.96 -22.67 10.75
C LEU A 138 14.16 -22.39 9.83
N PRO A 139 14.38 -23.18 8.77
CA PRO A 139 15.39 -22.88 7.76
C PRO A 139 14.87 -21.83 6.79
N VAL A 140 15.60 -20.72 6.63
CA VAL A 140 15.35 -19.67 5.64
C VAL A 140 16.49 -19.70 4.63
N SER A 141 16.22 -20.19 3.42
CA SER A 141 17.25 -20.41 2.40
C SER A 141 17.21 -19.33 1.32
N THR A 142 17.90 -18.21 1.58
CA THR A 142 18.03 -17.06 0.64
C THR A 142 16.67 -16.59 0.15
N LEU A 143 15.86 -16.10 1.07
CA LEU A 143 14.54 -15.55 0.79
C LEU A 143 14.54 -14.03 0.98
N PRO A 144 13.83 -13.26 0.14
CA PRO A 144 13.45 -11.90 0.47
C PRO A 144 12.81 -11.82 1.85
N VAL A 145 13.05 -10.73 2.59
CA VAL A 145 12.53 -10.55 3.94
C VAL A 145 11.03 -10.83 4.04
N TRP A 146 10.22 -10.32 3.10
CA TRP A 146 8.77 -10.58 3.12
C TRP A 146 8.43 -12.07 2.98
N GLN A 147 9.20 -12.84 2.21
CA GLN A 147 9.00 -14.29 2.07
C GLN A 147 9.41 -15.03 3.33
N ALA A 148 10.53 -14.64 3.95
CA ALA A 148 10.98 -15.21 5.22
C ALA A 148 9.94 -14.99 6.33
N VAL A 149 9.37 -13.78 6.43
CA VAL A 149 8.26 -13.50 7.37
C VAL A 149 7.03 -14.34 7.03
N ARG A 150 6.64 -14.47 5.77
CA ARG A 150 5.51 -15.33 5.38
C ARG A 150 5.75 -16.80 5.72
N GLN A 151 6.97 -17.29 5.57
CA GLN A 151 7.33 -18.65 5.96
C GLN A 151 7.19 -18.84 7.48
N LEU A 152 7.64 -17.87 8.28
CA LEU A 152 7.43 -17.85 9.73
C LEU A 152 5.93 -17.90 10.09
N LEU A 153 5.11 -17.01 9.52
CA LEU A 153 3.66 -16.99 9.76
C LEU A 153 2.99 -18.31 9.34
N HIS A 154 3.44 -18.90 8.24
CA HIS A 154 2.94 -20.19 7.79
C HIS A 154 3.26 -21.30 8.79
N SER A 155 4.47 -21.32 9.35
CA SER A 155 4.87 -22.24 10.40
C SER A 155 4.02 -22.07 11.66
N LEU A 156 3.80 -20.84 12.12
CA LEU A 156 2.91 -20.56 13.27
C LEU A 156 1.48 -21.07 13.03
N GLY A 157 0.95 -20.89 11.82
CA GLY A 157 -0.39 -21.37 11.50
C GLY A 157 -0.50 -22.88 11.34
N ARG A 158 0.49 -23.53 10.72
CA ARG A 158 0.44 -24.97 10.41
C ARG A 158 0.92 -25.86 11.53
N ALA A 159 2.03 -25.51 12.18
CA ALA A 159 2.66 -26.33 13.19
C ALA A 159 2.17 -26.01 14.60
N TYR A 160 1.79 -24.76 14.87
CA TYR A 160 1.40 -24.29 16.21
C TYR A 160 -0.09 -23.95 16.32
N GLY A 161 -0.86 -24.02 15.23
CA GLY A 161 -2.32 -23.90 15.25
C GLY A 161 -2.87 -22.49 15.42
N HIS A 162 -2.04 -21.46 15.26
CA HIS A 162 -2.46 -20.06 15.39
C HIS A 162 -3.21 -19.56 14.14
N ASP A 163 -4.27 -18.74 14.31
CA ASP A 163 -4.96 -18.15 13.17
C ASP A 163 -4.21 -16.91 12.64
N MET A 164 -3.43 -17.10 11.57
CA MET A 164 -2.60 -16.05 10.95
C MET A 164 -3.27 -15.40 9.71
N ARG A 165 -4.54 -15.72 9.40
CA ARG A 165 -5.17 -15.33 8.12
C ARG A 165 -5.29 -13.82 7.89
N ARG A 166 -5.30 -13.04 8.97
CA ARG A 166 -5.43 -11.56 8.94
C ARG A 166 -4.13 -10.85 9.30
N THR A 167 -3.08 -11.61 9.61
CA THR A 167 -1.76 -11.06 9.89
C THR A 167 -1.18 -10.52 8.60
N ALA A 168 -0.84 -9.23 8.58
CA ALA A 168 -0.22 -8.58 7.44
C ALA A 168 1.13 -7.99 7.83
N LEU A 169 2.00 -7.82 6.83
CA LEU A 169 3.26 -7.11 6.90
C LEU A 169 3.14 -5.84 6.05
N TRP A 170 3.46 -4.68 6.62
CA TRP A 170 3.46 -3.41 5.88
C TRP A 170 4.40 -2.38 6.49
N LEU A 171 4.74 -1.35 5.72
CA LEU A 171 5.43 -0.16 6.21
C LEU A 171 4.39 0.90 6.58
N GLY A 172 4.24 1.19 7.86
CA GLY A 172 3.39 2.26 8.40
C GLY A 172 4.17 3.54 8.70
N ALA A 173 3.50 4.51 9.34
CA ALA A 173 4.12 5.76 9.75
C ALA A 173 5.21 5.57 10.82
N ASP A 174 5.01 4.59 11.71
CA ASP A 174 5.93 4.27 12.81
C ASP A 174 7.00 3.21 12.42
N GLY A 175 6.99 2.74 11.18
CA GLY A 175 7.90 1.71 10.67
C GLY A 175 7.22 0.41 10.24
N LEU A 176 8.02 -0.66 10.14
CA LEU A 176 7.55 -1.98 9.73
C LEU A 176 6.64 -2.61 10.78
N ASN A 177 5.40 -2.84 10.39
CA ASN A 177 4.34 -3.43 11.20
C ASN A 177 4.07 -4.86 10.75
N LEU A 178 3.86 -5.76 11.73
CA LEU A 178 3.49 -7.15 11.49
C LEU A 178 2.38 -7.56 12.48
N GLY A 179 1.16 -7.84 12.02
CA GLY A 179 0.07 -8.26 12.89
C GLY A 179 -1.34 -8.10 12.30
N ASP A 180 -2.36 -8.50 13.06
CA ASP A 180 -3.78 -8.20 12.79
C ASP A 180 -4.24 -6.97 13.57
N PHE A 181 -3.71 -5.81 13.19
CA PHE A 181 -4.15 -4.52 13.71
C PHE A 181 -4.20 -3.47 12.61
N ASP A 182 -4.83 -2.35 12.92
CA ASP A 182 -5.01 -1.21 12.02
C ASP A 182 -3.89 -0.18 12.19
N GLU A 183 -3.55 0.48 11.08
CA GLU A 183 -2.66 1.63 11.06
C GLU A 183 -3.37 2.84 11.67
N SER A 184 -2.66 3.56 12.54
CA SER A 184 -3.20 4.71 13.26
C SER A 184 -3.54 5.91 12.35
N GLY A 185 -4.44 6.75 12.86
CA GLY A 185 -4.71 8.11 12.38
C GLY A 185 -6.16 8.32 11.95
N ASP A 186 -6.38 9.32 11.10
CA ASP A 186 -7.71 9.86 10.84
C ASP A 186 -8.69 8.80 10.33
N LEU A 187 -9.93 8.88 10.83
CA LEU A 187 -11.04 8.03 10.44
C LEU A 187 -11.95 8.80 9.46
N PRO A 188 -11.66 8.82 8.15
CA PRO A 188 -12.50 9.54 7.20
C PRO A 188 -13.91 8.94 7.17
N VAL A 189 -14.90 9.82 7.13
CA VAL A 189 -16.30 9.45 6.94
C VAL A 189 -16.63 9.52 5.46
N ILE A 190 -17.22 8.44 4.94
CA ILE A 190 -17.71 8.33 3.57
C ILE A 190 -19.23 8.18 3.63
N ALA A 191 -19.96 9.22 3.22
CA ALA A 191 -21.40 9.30 3.45
C ALA A 191 -22.20 9.61 2.17
N THR A 192 -23.41 9.04 2.10
CA THR A 192 -24.38 9.31 1.02
C THR A 192 -24.79 10.78 1.03
N GLY A 193 -24.76 11.42 -0.13
CA GLY A 193 -25.06 12.85 -0.27
C GLY A 193 -23.88 13.77 0.06
N GLU A 194 -22.75 13.21 0.49
CA GLU A 194 -21.50 13.94 0.73
C GLU A 194 -20.44 13.52 -0.30
N ASN A 195 -19.49 12.68 0.10
CA ASN A 195 -18.34 12.25 -0.70
C ASN A 195 -18.49 10.83 -1.29
N LEU A 196 -19.52 10.07 -0.91
CA LEU A 196 -19.79 8.76 -1.50
C LEU A 196 -20.27 8.88 -2.95
N ILE A 197 -19.46 8.42 -3.91
CA ILE A 197 -19.78 8.42 -5.34
C ILE A 197 -20.53 7.13 -5.69
N ARG A 198 -20.00 5.98 -5.25
CA ARG A 198 -20.56 4.66 -5.58
C ARG A 198 -20.26 3.66 -4.49
N HIS A 199 -21.21 2.75 -4.26
CA HIS A 199 -21.02 1.60 -3.38
C HIS A 199 -21.49 0.34 -4.11
N LEU A 200 -20.58 -0.59 -4.33
CA LEU A 200 -20.82 -1.87 -4.99
C LEU A 200 -20.56 -3.01 -4.00
N PRO A 201 -21.61 -3.58 -3.41
CA PRO A 201 -21.46 -4.76 -2.58
C PRO A 201 -20.94 -5.95 -3.37
N ALA A 202 -20.05 -6.75 -2.78
CA ALA A 202 -19.63 -8.01 -3.38
C ALA A 202 -20.77 -9.03 -3.35
N HIS A 203 -20.97 -9.72 -4.47
CA HIS A 203 -21.93 -10.83 -4.58
C HIS A 203 -21.27 -12.20 -4.37
N ALA A 204 -19.94 -12.29 -4.52
CA ALA A 204 -19.18 -13.51 -4.25
C ALA A 204 -18.92 -13.66 -2.74
N LYS A 205 -18.93 -14.90 -2.25
CA LYS A 205 -18.80 -15.26 -0.82
C LYS A 205 -17.55 -14.66 -0.15
N ASP A 206 -16.45 -14.57 -0.89
CA ASP A 206 -15.18 -14.02 -0.42
C ASP A 206 -14.75 -12.79 -1.25
N GLY A 207 -15.72 -12.12 -1.89
CA GLY A 207 -15.47 -10.90 -2.64
C GLY A 207 -15.37 -9.68 -1.74
N LEU A 208 -14.50 -8.73 -2.12
CA LEU A 208 -14.41 -7.43 -1.44
C LEU A 208 -15.44 -6.46 -2.03
N HIS A 209 -16.19 -5.80 -1.16
CA HIS A 209 -17.07 -4.68 -1.50
C HIS A 209 -16.20 -3.51 -2.01
N LEU A 210 -16.73 -2.69 -2.92
CA LEU A 210 -16.04 -1.52 -3.45
C LEU A 210 -16.80 -0.24 -3.08
N VAL A 211 -16.06 0.73 -2.57
CA VAL A 211 -16.51 2.12 -2.38
C VAL A 211 -15.71 3.02 -3.30
N GLU A 212 -16.40 3.82 -4.11
CA GLU A 212 -15.81 4.96 -4.81
C GLU A 212 -16.20 6.24 -4.06
N THR A 213 -15.22 7.08 -3.76
CA THR A 213 -15.40 8.35 -3.07
C THR A 213 -14.57 9.45 -3.74
N ALA A 214 -14.85 10.71 -3.39
CA ALA A 214 -13.91 11.81 -3.60
C ALA A 214 -12.50 11.45 -3.06
N LEU A 215 -11.47 12.15 -3.52
CA LEU A 215 -10.10 11.89 -3.10
C LEU A 215 -9.98 11.97 -1.57
N LEU A 216 -9.41 10.94 -0.96
CA LEU A 216 -9.03 10.90 0.45
C LEU A 216 -7.50 10.78 0.50
N PRO A 217 -6.76 11.90 0.43
CA PRO A 217 -5.30 11.86 0.40
C PRO A 217 -4.75 11.15 1.65
N GLY A 218 -3.80 10.24 1.46
CA GLY A 218 -3.10 9.57 2.56
C GLY A 218 -3.89 8.44 3.22
N LEU A 219 -5.07 8.08 2.70
CA LEU A 219 -5.72 6.83 3.07
C LEU A 219 -4.99 5.67 2.39
N SER A 220 -4.34 4.81 3.16
CA SER A 220 -3.70 3.58 2.67
C SER A 220 -4.47 2.33 3.13
N HIS A 221 -4.05 1.16 2.67
CA HIS A 221 -4.51 -0.10 3.25
C HIS A 221 -4.20 -0.12 4.77
N SER A 222 -4.83 -1.03 5.52
CA SER A 222 -4.68 -1.14 6.98
C SER A 222 -5.25 0.04 7.80
N ARG A 223 -5.63 1.17 7.19
CA ARG A 223 -6.35 2.24 7.89
C ARG A 223 -7.85 1.96 7.95
N ARG A 224 -8.54 2.59 8.90
CA ARG A 224 -9.99 2.50 9.04
C ARG A 224 -10.69 3.66 8.34
N PHE A 225 -11.94 3.44 7.96
CA PHE A 225 -12.87 4.48 7.49
C PHE A 225 -14.27 4.17 7.98
N ARG A 226 -15.11 5.19 8.14
CA ARG A 226 -16.54 5.02 8.45
C ARG A 226 -17.35 5.13 7.16
N LEU A 227 -18.26 4.18 6.93
CA LEU A 227 -19.14 4.19 5.78
C LEU A 227 -20.59 4.37 6.22
N VAL A 228 -21.25 5.40 5.69
CA VAL A 228 -22.65 5.74 5.91
C VAL A 228 -23.38 5.71 4.55
N ASP A 229 -23.87 4.54 4.17
CA ASP A 229 -24.72 4.37 2.97
C ASP A 229 -26.19 4.21 3.37
N THR A 230 -26.94 5.31 3.31
CA THR A 230 -28.36 5.34 3.68
C THR A 230 -29.24 4.53 2.74
N ARG A 231 -28.81 4.31 1.49
CA ARG A 231 -29.55 3.53 0.48
C ARG A 231 -29.46 2.03 0.74
N LEU A 232 -28.35 1.60 1.33
CA LEU A 232 -28.07 0.20 1.67
C LEU A 232 -28.18 -0.09 3.17
N GLY A 233 -28.54 0.90 4.00
CA GLY A 233 -28.67 0.76 5.44
C GLY A 233 -27.35 0.46 6.16
N VAL A 234 -26.23 0.94 5.64
CA VAL A 234 -24.89 0.72 6.21
C VAL A 234 -24.47 1.96 7.00
N ASP A 235 -24.13 1.78 8.28
CA ASP A 235 -23.46 2.79 9.12
C ASP A 235 -22.49 2.08 10.07
N ARG A 236 -21.26 1.84 9.61
CA ARG A 236 -20.22 1.12 10.36
C ARG A 236 -18.82 1.52 9.92
N ASP A 237 -17.87 1.21 10.78
CA ASP A 237 -16.44 1.36 10.48
C ASP A 237 -15.89 0.08 9.83
N PHE A 238 -15.01 0.26 8.85
CA PHE A 238 -14.36 -0.82 8.13
C PHE A 238 -12.86 -0.56 8.00
N ARG A 239 -12.09 -1.63 7.80
CA ARG A 239 -10.67 -1.57 7.41
C ARG A 239 -10.58 -1.50 5.89
N ALA A 240 -9.73 -0.60 5.39
CA ALA A 240 -9.36 -0.56 3.98
C ALA A 240 -8.36 -1.69 3.67
N LEU A 241 -8.68 -2.54 2.70
CA LEU A 241 -7.84 -3.67 2.29
C LEU A 241 -7.10 -3.41 0.98
N ASP A 242 -7.72 -2.70 0.05
CA ASP A 242 -7.12 -2.24 -1.20
C ASP A 242 -7.56 -0.79 -1.40
N VAL A 243 -6.61 0.13 -1.44
CA VAL A 243 -6.86 1.54 -1.70
C VAL A 243 -6.16 1.95 -2.97
N ARG A 244 -6.92 2.57 -3.86
CA ARG A 244 -6.41 3.16 -5.10
C ARG A 244 -6.83 4.61 -5.22
N HIS A 245 -5.87 5.51 -5.13
CA HIS A 245 -6.05 6.88 -5.57
C HIS A 245 -5.83 6.94 -7.07
N ALA A 246 -6.80 7.51 -7.80
CA ALA A 246 -6.72 7.66 -9.24
C ALA A 246 -7.00 9.11 -9.61
N VAL A 247 -6.04 9.72 -10.31
CA VAL A 247 -6.22 10.98 -11.04
C VAL A 247 -6.30 10.60 -12.50
N THR A 248 -7.45 10.82 -13.12
CA THR A 248 -7.67 10.56 -14.54
C THR A 248 -8.35 11.75 -15.20
N PRO A 249 -8.40 11.82 -16.54
CA PRO A 249 -9.14 12.87 -17.24
C PRO A 249 -10.64 12.92 -16.88
N GLU A 250 -11.21 11.77 -16.50
CA GLU A 250 -12.62 11.64 -16.11
C GLU A 250 -12.91 12.12 -14.68
N GLY A 251 -11.87 12.30 -13.86
CA GLY A 251 -11.99 12.82 -12.50
C GLY A 251 -10.97 12.24 -11.53
N ILE A 252 -11.10 12.64 -10.27
CA ILE A 252 -10.19 12.25 -9.21
C ILE A 252 -10.98 11.52 -8.15
N LYS A 253 -10.56 10.29 -7.84
CA LYS A 253 -11.32 9.39 -6.97
C LYS A 253 -10.38 8.60 -6.07
N THR A 254 -10.92 8.17 -4.93
CA THR A 254 -10.34 7.07 -4.16
C THR A 254 -11.27 5.87 -4.22
N ASN A 255 -10.71 4.73 -4.63
CA ASN A 255 -11.40 3.45 -4.65
C ASN A 255 -10.92 2.64 -3.46
N ILE A 256 -11.84 2.15 -2.64
CA ILE A 256 -11.54 1.39 -1.43
C ILE A 256 -12.25 0.04 -1.53
N ARG A 257 -11.49 -1.04 -1.45
CA ARG A 257 -12.05 -2.38 -1.26
C ARG A 257 -11.96 -2.79 0.20
N TYR A 258 -13.07 -3.32 0.71
CA TYR A 258 -13.22 -3.71 2.11
C TYR A 258 -14.10 -4.95 2.24
N GLY A 259 -14.08 -5.59 3.40
CA GLY A 259 -14.89 -6.78 3.67
C GLY A 259 -14.10 -7.86 4.38
N ARG A 260 -14.30 -9.11 3.98
CA ARG A 260 -13.64 -10.26 4.58
C ARG A 260 -12.18 -10.32 4.17
N GLU A 261 -11.29 -10.27 5.15
CA GLU A 261 -9.84 -10.26 4.95
C GLU A 261 -9.29 -11.69 4.91
N HIS A 262 -8.53 -11.98 3.84
CA HIS A 262 -7.82 -13.24 3.63
C HIS A 262 -6.43 -12.95 3.06
N GLY A 263 -5.38 -13.42 3.74
CA GLY A 263 -3.98 -13.36 3.31
C GLY A 263 -3.39 -14.69 2.88
#